data_AF-A0A8T5M0I4-F1
#
_entry.id   AF-A0A8T5M0I4-F1
#
_cell.length_a   1.000
_cell.length_b   1.000
_cell.length_c   1.000
_cell.angle_alpha   90.00
_cell.angle_beta   90.00
_cell.angle_gamma   90.00
#
_symmetry.space_group_name_H-M   'P 1'
#
loop_
_entity.id
_entity.type
_entity.pdbx_description
1 polymer ?
#
loop_
_entity_poly.entity_id
_entity_poly.type
_entity_poly.pdbx_seq_one_letter_code
_entity_poly.pdbx_strand_id
1 'polypeptide(L)' 'EEKIRQIARERFGGKKGSIAKAIKEAVNKTEEEDRLLNARKRLLELMEKGFDGGRIVYKHRSELYERK' A
#
# COMPACT_ATOMS: atom_id res chain seq x y z
N GLU A 1 22.01 -3.46 -18.91
CA GLU A 1 22.92 -3.08 -17.79
C GLU A 1 23.34 -1.62 -17.85
N GLU A 2 23.69 -1.11 -19.03
CA GLU A 2 24.17 0.27 -19.25
C GLU A 2 23.19 1.36 -18.79
N LYS A 3 21.89 1.20 -19.11
CA LYS A 3 20.83 2.13 -18.66
C LYS A 3 20.73 2.24 -17.13
N ILE A 4 20.90 1.13 -16.40
CA ILE A 4 20.84 1.13 -14.93
C ILE A 4 22.06 1.85 -14.35
N ARG A 5 23.24 1.65 -14.95
CA ARG A 5 24.45 2.38 -14.53
C ARG A 5 24.32 3.88 -14.78
N GLN A 6 23.68 4.28 -15.87
CA GLN A 6 23.44 5.68 -16.22
C GLN A 6 22.49 6.34 -15.21
N ILE A 7 21.35 5.71 -14.92
CA ILE A 7 20.39 6.16 -13.90
C ILE A 7 21.04 6.21 -12.51
N ALA A 8 21.83 5.18 -12.16
CA ALA A 8 22.54 5.15 -10.88
C ALA A 8 23.61 6.24 -10.77
N ARG A 9 24.25 6.62 -11.89
CA ARG A 9 25.18 7.76 -11.94
C ARG A 9 24.45 9.09 -11.77
N GLU A 10 23.35 9.30 -12.48
CA GLU A 10 22.56 10.54 -12.42
C GLU A 10 21.96 10.76 -11.02
N ARG A 11 21.40 9.71 -10.40
CA ARG A 11 20.74 9.82 -9.09
C ARG A 11 21.69 9.72 -7.89
N PHE A 12 22.77 8.95 -7.98
CA PHE A 12 23.62 8.61 -6.82
C PHE A 12 25.10 8.88 -7.04
N GLY A 13 25.48 9.61 -8.10
CA GLY A 13 26.84 10.09 -8.32
C GLY A 13 27.86 9.00 -8.70
N GLY A 14 27.42 7.80 -9.06
CA GLY A 14 28.29 6.77 -9.65
C GLY A 14 29.32 6.14 -8.71
N LYS A 15 29.18 6.31 -7.39
CA LYS A 15 30.07 5.73 -6.38
C LYS A 15 29.86 4.21 -6.26
N LYS A 16 30.84 3.51 -5.66
CA LYS A 16 30.73 2.06 -5.37
C LYS A 16 29.48 1.84 -4.51
N GLY A 17 28.54 1.02 -5.01
CA GLY A 17 27.24 0.75 -4.37
C GLY A 17 26.05 1.53 -4.92
N SER A 18 26.25 2.51 -5.82
CA SER A 18 25.14 3.28 -6.43
C SER A 18 24.16 2.41 -7.22
N ILE A 19 24.65 1.36 -7.89
CA ILE A 19 23.81 0.42 -8.65
C ILE A 19 22.91 -0.38 -7.70
N ALA A 20 23.48 -0.94 -6.63
CA ALA A 20 22.72 -1.69 -5.63
C ALA A 20 21.67 -0.81 -4.95
N LYS A 21 22.00 0.46 -4.68
CA LYS A 21 21.05 1.43 -4.12
C LYS A 21 19.91 1.75 -5.09
N ALA A 22 20.19 1.94 -6.37
CA ALA A 22 19.18 2.16 -7.40
C ALA A 22 18.23 0.97 -7.55
N ILE A 23 18.77 -0.26 -7.52
CA ILE A 23 17.96 -1.48 -7.57
C ILE A 23 17.09 -1.60 -6.33
N LYS A 24 17.66 -1.38 -5.13
CA LYS A 24 16.91 -1.45 -3.87
C LYS A 24 15.76 -0.45 -3.82
N GLU A 25 15.97 0.78 -4.29
CA GLU A 25 14.91 1.79 -4.35
C GLU A 25 13.81 1.39 -5.34
N ALA A 26 14.17 0.84 -6.50
CA ALA A 26 13.19 0.36 -7.47
C ALA A 26 12.31 -0.75 -6.90
N VAL A 27 12.92 -1.74 -6.23
CA VAL A 27 12.20 -2.84 -5.58
C VAL A 27 11.28 -2.33 -4.47
N ASN A 28 11.78 -1.46 -3.60
CA ASN A 28 10.97 -0.88 -2.52
C ASN A 28 9.77 -0.11 -3.08
N LYS A 29 9.97 0.64 -4.16
CA LYS A 29 8.89 1.42 -4.79
C LYS A 29 7.83 0.51 -5.40
N THR A 30 8.23 -0.58 -6.06
CA THR A 30 7.27 -1.58 -6.57
C THR A 30 6.52 -2.27 -5.43
N GLU A 31 7.18 -2.60 -4.32
CA GLU A 31 6.48 -3.17 -3.16
C GLU A 31 5.47 -2.20 -2.54
N GLU A 32 5.81 -0.91 -2.44
CA GLU A 32 4.89 0.13 -1.97
C GLU A 32 3.69 0.29 -2.90
N GLU A 33 3.93 0.31 -4.22
CA GLU A 33 2.88 0.38 -5.23
C GLU A 33 1.96 -0.85 -5.19
N ASP A 34 2.50 -2.05 -5.02
CA ASP A 34 1.73 -3.29 -4.87
C ASP A 34 0.90 -3.31 -3.58
N ARG A 35 1.47 -2.83 -2.46
CA ARG A 35 0.72 -2.69 -1.19
C ARG A 35 -0.43 -1.70 -1.34
N LEU A 36 -0.20 -0.55 -1.98
CA LEU A 36 -1.22 0.45 -2.28
C LEU A 36 -2.31 -0.11 -3.20
N LEU A 37 -1.92 -0.85 -4.24
CA LEU A 37 -2.86 -1.50 -5.16
C LEU A 37 -3.74 -2.50 -4.42
N ASN A 38 -3.16 -3.33 -3.56
CA ASN A 38 -3.89 -4.32 -2.76
C ASN A 38 -4.83 -3.65 -1.76
N ALA A 39 -4.40 -2.56 -1.11
CA ALA A 39 -5.27 -1.77 -0.23
C ALA A 39 -6.46 -1.16 -1.00
N ARG A 40 -6.22 -0.63 -2.21
CA ARG A 40 -7.27 -0.09 -3.08
C ARG A 40 -8.23 -1.17 -3.58
N LYS A 41 -7.73 -2.36 -3.94
CA LYS A 41 -8.56 -3.51 -4.31
C LYS A 41 -9.46 -3.94 -3.16
N ARG A 42 -8.90 -4.06 -1.94
CA ARG A 42 -9.70 -4.37 -0.73
C ARG A 42 -10.76 -3.30 -0.45
N LEU A 43 -10.41 -2.03 -0.62
CA LEU A 43 -11.36 -0.93 -0.46
C LEU A 43 -12.48 -1.01 -1.50
N LEU A 44 -12.14 -1.24 -2.77
CA LEU A 44 -13.12 -1.43 -3.84
C LEU A 44 -14.01 -2.64 -3.58
N GLU A 45 -13.46 -3.78 -3.17
CA GLU A 45 -14.24 -4.95 -2.78
C GLU A 45 -15.18 -4.65 -1.61
N LEU A 46 -14.76 -3.86 -0.62
CA LEU A 46 -15.60 -3.43 0.49
C LEU A 46 -16.72 -2.49 0.03
N MET A 47 -16.45 -1.62 -0.95
CA MET A 47 -17.47 -0.74 -1.55
C MET A 47 -18.45 -1.53 -2.43
N GLU A 48 -17.96 -2.45 -3.25
CA GLU A 48 -18.75 -3.30 -4.16
C GLU A 48 -19.62 -4.31 -3.41
N LYS A 49 -19.12 -4.90 -2.32
CA LYS A 49 -19.91 -5.76 -1.44
C LYS A 49 -20.99 -4.98 -0.66
N GLY A 50 -21.04 -3.66 -0.84
CA GLY A 50 -21.80 -2.73 -0.02
C GLY A 50 -21.12 -2.66 1.34
N PHE A 51 -20.44 -1.55 1.62
CA PHE A 51 -19.90 -1.31 2.96
C PHE A 51 -21.08 -1.27 3.93
N ASP A 52 -21.38 -2.42 4.51
CA ASP A 52 -22.39 -2.63 5.54
C ASP A 52 -21.81 -2.13 6.88
N GLY A 53 -21.24 -0.92 6.87
CA GLY A 53 -20.70 -0.24 8.05
C GLY A 53 -21.77 0.08 9.09
N GLY A 54 -23.03 -0.14 8.74
CA GLY A 54 -24.16 -0.15 9.66
C GLY A 54 -24.38 -1.49 10.37
N ARG A 55 -23.90 -2.63 9.85
CA ARG A 55 -24.23 -3.98 10.37
C ARG A 55 -23.48 -4.44 11.62
N ILE A 56 -22.93 -3.49 12.38
CA ILE A 56 -23.00 -3.60 13.85
C ILE A 56 -24.29 -2.90 14.29
N VAL A 57 -25.43 -3.26 13.68
CA VAL A 57 -26.73 -2.91 14.23
C VAL A 57 -27.04 -4.03 15.20
N TYR A 58 -26.90 -3.72 16.47
CA TYR A 58 -27.56 -4.37 17.58
C TYR A 58 -28.77 -5.21 17.15
N LYS A 59 -28.85 -6.49 17.56
CA LYS A 59 -29.99 -7.33 17.20
C LYS A 59 -31.30 -6.75 17.71
N HIS A 60 -31.22 -6.01 18.82
CA HIS A 60 -32.35 -5.32 19.46
C HIS A 60 -31.93 -3.93 19.96
N ARG A 61 -32.87 -2.97 19.91
CA ARG A 61 -32.68 -1.58 20.36
C ARG A 61 -32.28 -1.46 21.85
N SER A 62 -32.45 -2.51 22.65
CA SER A 62 -32.05 -2.59 24.06
C SER A 62 -30.53 -2.61 24.27
N GLU A 63 -29.77 -3.22 23.37
CA GLU A 63 -28.31 -3.36 23.49
C GLU A 63 -27.56 -2.01 23.37
N LEU A 64 -28.24 -0.98 22.84
CA LEU A 64 -27.71 0.39 22.70
C LEU A 64 -27.61 1.13 24.05
N TYR A 65 -28.37 0.71 25.06
CA TYR A 65 -28.49 1.40 26.35
C TYR A 65 -27.91 0.64 27.54
N GLU A 66 -27.42 -0.60 27.36
CA GLU A 66 -26.85 -1.43 28.44
C GLU A 66 -25.39 -1.09 28.79
N ARG A 67 -24.73 -0.20 28.05
CA ARG A 67 -23.45 0.41 28.49
C ARG A 67 -23.71 1.74 29.19
N LYS A 68 -24.31 1.69 30.38
CA LYS A 68 -24.19 2.74 31.39
C LYS A 68 -24.04 2.12 32.77
#